data_AF-A0A9E4I2T6-F1
#
_entry.id   AF-A0A9E4I2T6-F1
#
_cell.length_a   1.000
_cell.length_b   1.000
_cell.length_c   1.000
_cell.angle_alpha   90.00
_cell.angle_beta   90.00
_cell.angle_gamma   90.00
#
_symmetry.space_group_name_H-M   'P 1'
#
loop_
_entity.id
_entity.type
_entity.pdbx_description
1 polymer ?
#
loop_
_entity_poly.entity_id
_entity_poly.type
_entity_poly.pdbx_seq_one_letter_code
_entity_poly.pdbx_strand_id
1 'polypeptide(L)'
;MAQLRDGIRPWMRPWDSGVEGEYAGAGLPLRDTGQPYSGINVLVLWAAAATAGYMKPTWMTFNQAKRHGGRVKKGEKGQSVVYADQYTRKTLDPETGEENVRRQGFHKTFTVFNVEQIDGLDQRWHRTYAEFRPVNRDRRSRDLDGFFHDLGIDIRHGGDEAYYVLADDYIQMPPY
;
A
#
# COMPACT_ATOMS: atom_id res chain seq x y z
N MET A 1 11.25 -0.73 12.78
CA MET A 1 11.33 -1.17 14.19
C MET A 1 11.50 -0.02 15.19
N ALA A 2 12.08 1.13 14.84
CA ALA A 2 12.22 2.27 15.78
C ALA A 2 10.88 2.97 16.10
N GLN A 3 10.01 3.21 15.11
CA GLN A 3 8.77 3.99 15.29
C GLN A 3 7.74 3.36 16.24
N LEU A 4 7.73 2.04 16.41
CA LEU A 4 6.83 1.35 17.34
C LEU A 4 7.19 1.59 18.81
N ARG A 5 8.48 1.87 19.10
CA ARG A 5 8.93 2.16 20.47
C ARG A 5 8.51 3.55 20.94
N ASP A 6 8.29 4.46 20.00
CA ASP A 6 7.84 5.83 20.27
C ASP A 6 6.30 5.92 20.35
N GLY A 7 5.59 4.79 20.39
CA GLY A 7 4.12 4.74 20.45
C GLY A 7 3.42 5.14 19.15
N ILE A 8 4.17 5.50 18.11
CA ILE A 8 3.65 5.89 16.79
C ILE A 8 3.30 4.61 16.03
N ARG A 9 2.02 4.26 16.02
CA ARG A 9 1.47 3.20 15.17
C ARG A 9 1.41 3.74 13.73
N PRO A 10 2.27 3.30 12.80
CA PRO A 10 2.36 3.91 11.47
C PRO A 10 1.07 3.81 10.66
N TRP A 11 0.21 2.83 11.01
CA TRP A 11 -1.12 2.60 10.44
C TRP A 11 -2.25 3.37 11.14
N MET A 12 -1.98 4.09 12.23
CA MET A 12 -2.92 4.97 12.93
C MET A 12 -2.40 6.40 13.02
N ARG A 13 -1.95 6.94 11.89
CA ARG A 13 -1.85 8.40 11.79
C ARG A 13 -3.26 8.98 11.80
N PRO A 14 -3.51 10.09 12.52
CA PRO A 14 -4.82 10.71 12.54
C PRO A 14 -5.09 11.23 11.12
N TRP A 15 -5.99 10.54 10.42
CA TRP A 15 -6.54 11.01 9.14
C TRP A 15 -7.48 12.20 9.36
N ASP A 16 -7.70 12.61 10.62
CA ASP A 16 -8.69 13.58 11.04
C ASP A 16 -8.20 14.44 12.22
N SER A 17 -7.02 15.03 12.08
CA SER A 17 -6.70 16.25 12.81
C SER A 17 -6.68 17.35 11.78
N GLY A 18 -7.46 18.42 11.97
CA GLY A 18 -7.47 19.65 11.17
C GLY A 18 -6.15 20.43 11.17
N VAL A 19 -5.03 19.71 11.17
CA VAL A 19 -3.75 20.16 10.68
C VAL A 19 -3.89 20.17 9.16
N GLU A 20 -3.70 21.34 8.55
CA GLU A 20 -3.24 21.46 7.17
C GLU A 20 -1.92 20.66 7.06
N GLY A 21 -2.05 19.34 6.97
CA GLY A 21 -0.97 18.39 7.04
C GLY A 21 -0.87 17.74 5.69
N GLU A 22 0.11 18.19 4.91
CA GLU A 22 0.48 17.85 3.52
C GLU A 22 0.60 16.33 3.22
N TYR A 23 0.29 15.45 4.17
CA TYR A 23 0.46 14.00 4.10
C TYR A 23 -0.84 13.20 4.26
N ALA A 24 -1.97 13.83 4.60
CA ALA A 24 -3.28 13.17 4.71
C ALA A 24 -3.90 12.77 3.35
N GLY A 25 -3.26 13.13 2.23
CA GLY A 25 -3.63 12.72 0.87
C GLY A 25 -2.91 11.48 0.35
N ALA A 26 -2.10 10.79 1.16
CA ALA A 26 -1.25 9.71 0.67
C ALA A 26 -2.04 8.50 0.16
N GLY A 27 -2.39 8.51 -1.14
CA GLY A 27 -2.82 7.34 -1.87
C GLY A 27 -1.82 6.17 -1.75
N LEU A 28 -2.16 5.03 -2.34
CA LEU A 28 -1.25 3.88 -2.29
C LEU A 28 0.06 4.21 -2.99
N PRO A 29 1.24 3.84 -2.41
CA PRO A 29 2.50 3.92 -3.11
C PRO A 29 2.41 3.13 -4.41
N LEU A 30 2.94 3.69 -5.50
CA LEU A 30 2.81 3.13 -6.84
C LEU A 30 4.18 2.64 -7.35
N ARG A 31 4.15 1.56 -8.11
CA ARG A 31 5.29 1.08 -8.91
C ARG A 31 5.49 1.95 -10.15
N ASP A 32 6.60 1.76 -10.86
CA ASP A 32 6.82 2.38 -12.18
C ASP A 32 5.70 2.04 -13.19
N THR A 33 5.04 0.89 -13.04
CA THR A 33 3.90 0.51 -13.88
C THR A 33 2.58 1.20 -13.51
N GLY A 34 2.54 2.00 -12.44
CA GLY A 34 1.32 2.59 -11.88
C GLY A 34 0.50 1.63 -11.00
N GLN A 35 0.93 0.37 -10.85
CA GLN A 35 0.28 -0.58 -9.95
C GLN A 35 0.59 -0.24 -8.49
N PRO A 36 -0.40 -0.31 -7.58
CA PRO A 36 -0.16 -0.07 -6.17
C PRO A 36 0.69 -1.18 -5.54
N TYR A 37 1.54 -0.80 -4.59
CA TYR A 37 2.17 -1.76 -3.68
C TYR A 37 1.10 -2.38 -2.75
N SER A 38 1.39 -3.57 -2.23
CA SER A 38 0.51 -4.32 -1.33
C SER A 38 1.23 -4.76 -0.06
N GLY A 39 0.44 -5.05 0.98
CA GLY A 39 0.93 -5.57 2.26
C GLY A 39 1.90 -4.63 2.96
N ILE A 40 2.95 -5.21 3.56
CA ILE A 40 3.93 -4.47 4.38
C ILE A 40 4.65 -3.35 3.61
N ASN A 41 4.79 -3.48 2.29
CA ASN A 41 5.46 -2.47 1.47
C ASN A 41 4.70 -1.14 1.48
N VAL A 42 3.37 -1.16 1.63
CA VAL A 42 2.58 0.08 1.76
C VAL A 42 3.02 0.85 3.00
N LEU A 43 3.09 0.18 4.15
CA LEU A 43 3.47 0.78 5.43
C LEU A 43 4.92 1.28 5.41
N VAL A 44 5.84 0.48 4.86
CA VAL A 44 7.27 0.84 4.77
C VAL A 44 7.45 2.09 3.90
N LEU A 45 6.80 2.15 2.74
CA LEU A 45 6.94 3.27 1.81
C LEU A 45 6.23 4.53 2.31
N TRP A 46 5.08 4.41 2.97
CA TRP A 46 4.45 5.56 3.64
C TRP A 46 5.31 6.12 4.77
N ALA A 47 5.89 5.25 5.61
CA ALA A 47 6.80 5.69 6.66
C ALA A 47 8.02 6.41 6.06
N ALA A 48 8.61 5.86 4.99
CA ALA A 48 9.74 6.49 4.31
C ALA A 48 9.36 7.84 3.66
N ALA A 49 8.22 7.91 2.98
CA ALA A 49 7.72 9.16 2.40
C ALA A 49 7.54 10.24 3.46
N ALA A 50 6.87 9.90 4.57
CA ALA A 50 6.60 10.85 5.63
C ALA A 50 7.87 11.29 6.37
N THR A 51 8.86 10.42 6.56
CA THR A 51 10.12 10.78 7.21
C THR A 51 10.99 11.67 6.31
N ALA A 52 10.96 11.45 4.99
CA ALA A 52 11.76 12.21 4.04
C ALA A 52 11.03 13.41 3.40
N GLY A 53 9.73 13.59 3.69
CA GLY A 53 8.91 14.65 3.11
C GLY A 53 8.53 14.44 1.64
N TYR A 54 8.51 13.19 1.16
CA TYR A 54 8.15 12.90 -0.23
C TYR A 54 6.64 13.04 -0.46
N MET A 55 6.28 13.81 -1.49
CA MET A 55 4.91 14.11 -1.93
C MET A 55 4.48 13.28 -3.14
N LYS A 56 5.42 12.59 -3.81
CA LYS A 56 5.12 11.74 -4.96
C LYS A 56 4.90 10.28 -4.53
N PRO A 57 3.86 9.60 -5.05
CA PRO A 57 3.54 8.22 -4.69
C PRO A 57 4.46 7.18 -5.33
N THR A 58 5.20 7.56 -6.37
CA THR A 58 5.85 6.59 -7.25
C THR A 58 7.23 6.20 -6.75
N TRP A 59 7.47 4.89 -6.66
CA TRP A 59 8.72 4.29 -6.25
C TRP A 59 9.22 3.31 -7.31
N MET A 60 10.50 3.41 -7.66
CA MET A 60 11.11 2.56 -8.67
C MET A 60 12.54 2.14 -8.29
N THR A 61 12.97 1.00 -8.78
CA THR A 61 14.35 0.50 -8.61
C THR A 61 15.34 1.35 -9.41
N PHE A 62 16.63 1.26 -9.06
CA PHE A 62 17.70 1.94 -9.79
C PHE A 62 17.69 1.63 -11.30
N ASN A 63 17.48 0.36 -11.67
CA ASN A 63 17.44 -0.06 -13.07
C ASN A 63 16.23 0.50 -13.81
N GLN A 64 15.08 0.60 -13.14
CA GLN A 64 13.88 1.23 -13.70
C GLN A 64 14.10 2.73 -13.92
N ALA A 65 14.69 3.43 -12.94
CA ALA A 65 15.06 4.84 -13.07
C ALA A 65 15.92 5.08 -14.32
N LYS A 66 16.99 4.28 -14.48
CA LYS A 66 17.88 4.32 -15.64
C LYS A 66 17.15 4.06 -16.96
N ARG A 67 16.25 3.07 -16.99
CA ARG A 67 15.43 2.75 -18.17
C ARG A 67 14.50 3.91 -18.57
N HIS A 68 14.06 4.71 -17.60
CA HIS A 68 13.25 5.90 -17.84
C HIS A 68 14.06 7.17 -18.08
N GLY A 69 15.38 7.06 -18.32
CA GLY A 69 16.27 8.20 -18.58
C GLY A 69 16.68 8.95 -17.31
N GLY A 70 16.23 8.51 -16.15
CA GLY A 70 16.53 9.13 -14.87
C GLY A 70 17.82 8.64 -14.23
N ARG A 71 18.40 9.46 -13.36
CA ARG A 71 19.58 9.15 -12.56
C ARG A 71 19.29 9.45 -11.09
N VAL A 72 19.45 8.45 -10.23
CA VAL A 72 19.37 8.65 -8.77
C VAL A 72 20.43 9.68 -8.36
N LYS A 73 20.02 10.70 -7.60
CA LYS A 73 20.91 11.74 -7.09
C LYS A 73 22.00 11.13 -6.21
N LYS A 74 23.20 11.69 -6.30
CA LYS A 74 24.36 11.18 -5.55
C LYS A 74 24.12 11.35 -4.04
N GLY A 75 24.24 10.26 -3.28
CA GLY A 75 24.08 10.27 -1.82
C GLY A 75 22.68 9.89 -1.32
N GLU A 76 21.70 9.76 -2.22
CA GLU A 76 20.36 9.31 -1.86
C GLU A 76 20.33 7.85 -1.39
N LYS A 77 19.51 7.58 -0.37
CA LYS A 77 19.32 6.24 0.19
C LYS A 77 17.99 5.67 -0.27
N GLY A 78 18.03 4.48 -0.86
CA GLY A 78 16.83 3.75 -1.24
C GLY A 78 16.18 3.04 -0.06
N GLN A 79 14.93 2.65 -0.25
CA GLN A 79 14.10 1.91 0.70
C GLN A 79 14.03 0.43 0.32
N SER A 80 14.10 -0.44 1.31
CA SER A 80 14.00 -1.89 1.10
C SER A 80 12.54 -2.33 1.10
N VAL A 81 12.10 -2.93 0.00
CA VAL A 81 10.77 -3.55 -0.15
C VAL A 81 10.92 -5.06 -0.34
N VAL A 82 9.94 -5.81 0.15
CA VAL A 82 9.95 -7.28 0.13
C VAL A 82 8.99 -7.78 -0.94
N TYR A 83 9.46 -8.67 -1.80
CA TYR A 83 8.67 -9.44 -2.74
C TYR A 83 8.68 -10.90 -2.28
N ALA A 84 7.51 -11.47 -2.01
CA ALA A 84 7.37 -12.87 -1.68
C ALA A 84 6.55 -13.57 -2.76
N ASP A 85 7.02 -14.73 -3.21
CA ASP A 85 6.37 -15.51 -4.25
C ASP A 85 6.76 -17.00 -4.11
N GLN A 86 6.10 -17.87 -4.87
CA GLN A 86 6.35 -19.31 -4.85
C GLN A 86 6.85 -19.77 -6.22
N TYR A 87 7.82 -20.67 -6.23
CA TYR A 87 8.22 -21.35 -7.46
C TYR A 87 8.11 -22.87 -7.31
N THR A 88 7.87 -23.53 -8.44
CA THR A 88 7.77 -25.00 -8.48
C THR A 88 9.14 -25.56 -8.85
N ARG A 89 9.70 -26.39 -7.96
CA ARG A 89 10.93 -27.13 -8.22
C ARG A 89 10.57 -28.57 -8.51
N LYS A 90 10.95 -29.04 -9.70
CA LYS A 90 10.91 -30.45 -10.04
C LYS A 90 12.24 -31.07 -9.69
N THR A 91 12.22 -32.15 -8.91
CA THR A 91 13.44 -32.87 -8.51
C THR A 91 13.20 -34.34 -8.82
N LEU A 92 14.13 -34.98 -9.52
CA LEU A 92 14.11 -36.43 -9.68
C LEU A 92 14.61 -37.06 -8.38
N ASP A 93 13.86 -38.01 -7.87
CA ASP A 93 14.31 -38.86 -6.78
C ASP A 93 15.47 -39.75 -7.30
N PRO A 94 16.67 -39.65 -6.72
CA PRO A 94 17.83 -40.40 -7.19
C PRO A 94 17.71 -41.92 -6.97
N GLU A 95 16.80 -42.39 -6.11
CA GLU A 95 16.59 -43.83 -5.85
C GLU A 95 15.44 -44.41 -6.67
N THR A 96 14.33 -43.67 -6.84
CA THR A 96 13.12 -44.18 -7.51
C THR A 96 12.94 -43.68 -8.94
N GLY A 97 13.67 -42.64 -9.36
CA GLY A 97 13.50 -41.98 -10.65
C GLY A 97 12.17 -41.23 -10.80
N GLU A 98 11.39 -41.09 -9.72
CA GLU A 98 10.10 -40.40 -9.74
C GLU A 98 10.26 -38.87 -9.70
N GLU A 99 9.41 -38.17 -10.46
CA GLU A 99 9.42 -36.71 -10.53
C GLU A 99 8.69 -36.12 -9.30
N ASN A 100 9.46 -35.64 -8.32
CA ASN A 100 8.92 -34.95 -7.15
C ASN A 100 8.72 -33.46 -7.46
N VAL A 101 7.45 -33.02 -7.49
CA VAL A 101 7.08 -31.62 -7.67
C VAL A 101 6.85 -30.97 -6.30
N ARG A 102 7.76 -30.08 -5.88
CA ARG A 102 7.62 -29.33 -4.62
C ARG A 102 7.44 -27.84 -4.90
N ARG A 103 6.46 -27.22 -4.22
CA ARG A 103 6.30 -25.76 -4.18
C ARG A 103 7.19 -25.20 -3.08
N GLN A 104 8.08 -24.28 -3.43
CA GLN A 104 8.96 -23.62 -2.48
C GLN A 104 8.71 -22.11 -2.50
N GLY A 105 8.40 -21.55 -1.34
CA GLY A 105 8.29 -20.10 -1.15
C GLY A 105 9.66 -19.45 -1.12
N PHE A 106 9.76 -18.24 -1.65
CA PHE A 106 10.95 -17.40 -1.53
C PHE A 106 10.55 -15.95 -1.24
N HIS A 107 11.47 -15.24 -0.60
CA HIS A 107 11.42 -13.78 -0.47
C HIS A 107 12.63 -13.15 -1.15
N LYS A 108 12.43 -12.03 -1.83
CA LYS A 108 13.49 -11.18 -2.38
C LYS A 108 13.30 -9.78 -1.85
N THR A 109 14.39 -9.18 -1.41
CA THR A 109 14.41 -7.76 -1.04
C THR A 109 14.89 -6.96 -2.24
N PHE A 110 14.18 -5.89 -2.56
CA PHE A 110 14.56 -4.93 -3.59
C PHE A 110 14.76 -3.56 -2.97
N THR A 111 15.69 -2.79 -3.53
CA THR A 111 15.88 -1.39 -3.16
C THR A 111 15.17 -0.49 -4.16
N VAL A 112 14.25 0.34 -3.68
CA VAL A 112 13.48 1.29 -4.47
C VAL A 112 13.76 2.72 -4.01
N PHE A 113 13.61 3.66 -4.93
CA PHE A 113 13.82 5.09 -4.72
C PHE A 113 12.52 5.81 -5.08
N ASN A 114 12.19 6.85 -4.32
CA ASN A 114 11.11 7.74 -4.70
C ASN A 114 11.53 8.53 -5.96
N VAL A 115 10.58 8.86 -6.82
CA VAL A 115 10.84 9.71 -8.01
C VAL A 115 11.50 11.05 -7.68
N GLU A 116 11.30 11.60 -6.48
CA GLU A 116 11.94 12.84 -6.02
C GLU A 116 13.45 12.70 -5.78
N GLN A 117 13.93 11.46 -5.62
CA GLN A 117 15.34 11.13 -5.48
C GLN A 117 16.05 10.98 -6.84
N ILE A 118 15.33 11.12 -7.96
CA ILE A 118 15.81 10.80 -9.30
C ILE A 118 15.72 12.04 -10.19
N ASP A 119 16.86 12.46 -10.75
CA ASP A 119 16.93 13.54 -11.74
C ASP A 119 16.68 13.02 -13.16
N GLY A 120 16.15 13.86 -14.05
CA GLY A 120 16.01 13.55 -15.48
C GLY A 120 14.82 12.65 -15.82
N LEU A 121 13.90 12.44 -14.88
CA LEU A 121 12.62 11.78 -15.17
C LEU A 121 11.66 12.72 -15.91
N ASP A 122 10.86 12.15 -16.80
CA ASP A 122 9.75 12.83 -17.47
C ASP A 122 8.70 13.35 -16.45
N GLN A 123 8.08 14.50 -16.75
CA GLN A 123 7.05 15.14 -15.95
C GLN A 123 5.92 14.20 -15.52
N ARG A 124 5.58 13.18 -16.34
CA ARG A 124 4.56 12.18 -16.00
C ARG A 124 4.83 11.44 -14.67
N TRP A 125 6.09 11.32 -14.28
CA TRP A 125 6.51 10.65 -13.03
C TRP A 125 6.34 11.54 -11.80
N HIS A 126 6.20 12.85 -11.99
CA HIS A 126 6.07 13.83 -10.91
C HIS A 126 4.62 14.14 -10.54
N ARG A 127 3.69 13.20 -10.77
CA ARG A 127 2.31 13.31 -10.25
C ARG A 127 2.34 13.27 -8.71
N THR A 128 1.71 14.23 -8.07
CA THR A 128 1.51 14.22 -6.61
C THR A 128 0.37 13.28 -6.24
N TYR A 129 0.28 12.94 -4.96
CA TYR A 129 -0.98 12.50 -4.40
C TYR A 129 -2.11 13.48 -4.76
N ALA A 130 -3.30 12.95 -5.05
CA ALA A 130 -4.48 13.78 -5.17
C ALA A 130 -4.76 14.42 -3.80
N GLU A 131 -5.14 15.69 -3.77
CA GLU A 131 -5.63 16.31 -2.54
C GLU A 131 -6.83 15.50 -2.04
N PHE A 132 -6.67 14.87 -0.87
CA PHE A 132 -7.80 14.25 -0.20
C PHE A 132 -8.63 15.37 0.42
N ARG A 133 -9.80 15.63 -0.17
CA ARG A 133 -10.81 16.50 0.43
C ARG A 133 -11.81 15.58 1.10
N PRO A 134 -11.87 15.51 2.45
CA PRO A 134 -12.90 14.75 3.12
C PRO A 134 -14.26 15.33 2.73
N VAL A 135 -14.97 14.64 1.84
CA VAL A 135 -16.35 14.96 1.55
C VAL A 135 -17.16 14.27 2.63
N ASN A 136 -17.25 14.88 3.81
CA ASN A 136 -18.20 14.43 4.81
C ASN A 136 -19.59 14.83 4.31
N ARG A 137 -20.23 13.92 3.59
CA ARG A 137 -21.61 14.14 3.16
C ARG A 137 -22.47 13.86 4.38
N ASP A 138 -23.21 14.86 4.86
CA ASP A 138 -24.32 14.68 5.82
C ASP A 138 -25.46 13.81 5.25
N ARG A 139 -25.25 13.18 4.09
CA ARG A 139 -26.22 12.38 3.36
C ARG A 139 -25.58 11.07 2.93
N ARG A 140 -26.36 10.01 3.14
CA ARG A 140 -26.07 8.65 2.67
C ARG A 140 -25.73 8.65 1.17
N SER A 141 -24.68 7.91 0.82
CA SER A 141 -24.20 7.79 -0.57
C SER A 141 -24.75 6.53 -1.23
N ARG A 142 -25.61 6.70 -2.24
CA ARG A 142 -26.15 5.57 -3.02
C ARG A 142 -25.07 4.73 -3.69
N ASP A 143 -23.97 5.36 -4.11
CA ASP A 143 -22.85 4.66 -4.73
C ASP A 143 -22.17 3.70 -3.74
N LEU A 144 -22.08 4.10 -2.47
CA LEU A 144 -21.54 3.25 -1.42
C LEU A 144 -22.52 2.13 -1.05
N ASP A 145 -23.82 2.44 -0.96
CA ASP A 145 -24.86 1.43 -0.72
C ASP A 145 -24.84 0.33 -1.80
N GLY A 146 -24.77 0.72 -3.07
CA GLY A 146 -24.66 -0.20 -4.19
C GLY A 146 -23.38 -1.05 -4.12
N PHE A 147 -22.24 -0.43 -3.82
CA PHE A 147 -20.97 -1.14 -3.65
C PHE A 147 -21.03 -2.22 -2.56
N PHE A 148 -21.58 -1.91 -1.38
CA PHE A 148 -21.69 -2.90 -0.29
C PHE A 148 -22.71 -4.00 -0.61
N HIS A 149 -23.82 -3.63 -1.25
CA HIS A 149 -24.81 -4.60 -1.72
C HIS A 149 -24.21 -5.58 -2.74
N ASP A 150 -23.44 -5.08 -3.70
CA ASP A 150 -22.82 -5.91 -4.74
C ASP A 150 -21.73 -6.85 -4.20
N LEU A 151 -21.11 -6.49 -3.07
CA LEU A 151 -20.21 -7.37 -2.32
C LEU A 151 -20.96 -8.45 -1.52
N GLY A 152 -22.29 -8.40 -1.45
CA GLY A 152 -23.11 -9.34 -0.69
C GLY A 152 -22.99 -9.16 0.82
N ILE A 153 -22.58 -7.98 1.29
CA ILE A 153 -22.41 -7.70 2.72
C ILE A 153 -23.78 -7.46 3.35
N ASP A 154 -24.15 -8.27 4.35
CA ASP A 154 -25.36 -8.05 5.16
C ASP A 154 -25.11 -6.90 6.15
N ILE A 155 -25.71 -5.74 5.88
CA ILE A 155 -25.65 -4.56 6.75
C ILE A 155 -27.03 -4.32 7.35
N ARG A 156 -27.11 -4.37 8.68
CA ARG A 156 -28.34 -4.15 9.44
C ARG A 156 -28.24 -2.84 10.21
N HIS A 157 -29.35 -2.09 10.23
CA HIS A 157 -29.43 -0.82 10.94
C HIS A 157 -30.24 -0.94 12.23
N GLY A 158 -29.75 -0.34 13.31
CA GLY A 158 -30.36 -0.36 14.64
C GLY A 158 -29.32 -0.19 15.76
N GLY A 159 -29.78 -0.03 17.00
CA GLY A 159 -28.89 0.24 18.14
C GLY A 159 -28.19 1.60 18.04
N ASP A 160 -27.13 1.77 18.81
CA ASP A 160 -26.36 3.00 18.98
C ASP A 160 -24.86 2.86 18.63
N GLU A 161 -24.40 1.65 18.31
CA GLU A 161 -22.99 1.37 18.00
C GLU A 161 -22.81 0.58 16.69
N ALA A 162 -21.64 0.75 16.06
CA ALA A 162 -21.24 0.01 14.86
C ALA A 162 -20.31 -1.16 15.24
N TYR A 163 -20.65 -2.38 14.81
CA TYR A 163 -19.84 -3.58 15.08
C TYR A 163 -20.11 -4.69 14.07
N TYR A 164 -19.22 -5.68 14.03
CA TYR A 164 -19.39 -6.90 13.22
C TYR A 164 -19.78 -8.08 14.10
N VAL A 165 -20.83 -8.81 13.73
CA VAL A 165 -21.33 -10.00 14.43
C VAL A 165 -20.83 -11.25 13.73
N LEU A 166 -19.80 -11.87 14.32
CA LEU A 166 -19.16 -13.06 13.75
C LEU A 166 -20.09 -14.28 13.67
N ALA A 167 -20.99 -14.46 14.64
CA ALA A 167 -21.84 -15.64 14.73
C ALA A 167 -22.85 -15.75 13.59
N ASP A 168 -23.41 -14.60 13.18
CA ASP A 168 -24.46 -14.49 12.16
C ASP A 168 -23.95 -13.83 10.86
N ASP A 169 -22.65 -13.55 10.79
CA ASP A 169 -21.93 -12.94 9.66
C ASP A 169 -22.60 -11.67 9.09
N TYR A 170 -22.84 -10.67 9.94
CA TYR A 170 -23.40 -9.38 9.50
C TYR A 170 -22.75 -8.18 10.20
N ILE A 171 -22.88 -7.01 9.57
CA ILE A 171 -22.42 -5.72 10.13
C ILE A 171 -23.63 -4.99 10.72
N GLN A 172 -23.57 -4.63 12.00
CA GLN A 172 -24.52 -3.73 12.65
C GLN A 172 -24.04 -2.29 12.51
N MET A 173 -24.94 -1.40 12.11
CA MET A 173 -24.70 0.05 12.04
C MET A 173 -25.81 0.80 12.80
N PRO A 174 -25.49 1.92 13.48
CA PRO A 174 -26.50 2.81 14.04
C PRO A 174 -27.44 3.37 12.95
N PRO A 175 -28.63 3.85 13.32
CA PRO A 175 -29.44 4.69 12.45
C PRO A 175 -28.74 6.03 12.18
N TYR A 176 -29.02 6.60 11.02
CA TYR A 176 -28.46 7.87 10.54
C TYR A 176 -29.21 9.09 11.07
#